data_AF-A0A662VQH4-F1
#
_entry.id   AF-A0A662VQH4-F1
#
_cell.length_a   1.000
_cell.length_b   1.000
_cell.length_c   1.000
_cell.angle_alpha   90.00
_cell.angle_beta   90.00
_cell.angle_gamma   90.00
#
_symmetry.space_group_name_H-M   'P 1'
#
loop_
_entity.id
_entity.type
_entity.pdbx_description
1 polymer ?
#
loop_
_entity_poly.entity_id
_entity_poly.type
_entity_poly.pdbx_seq_one_letter_code
_entity_poly.pdbx_strand_id
1 'polypeptide(L)' 'MDVRIVKVKDMFKPEDELMVIRIGEFTIIKKHKTLSDILNETSKKFEDLSEEDKERLAIEAKKWVREKLRS' A
#
# COMPACT_ATOMS: atom_id res chain seq x y z
N MET A 1 6.77 20.15 15.53
CA MET A 1 5.44 19.62 15.17
C MET A 1 4.91 20.52 14.06
N ASP A 2 4.85 20.04 12.81
CA ASP A 2 4.29 20.80 11.68
C ASP A 2 2.78 20.55 11.64
N VAL A 3 1.97 21.60 11.77
CA VAL A 3 0.50 21.51 11.76
C VAL A 3 0.00 22.25 10.52
N ARG A 4 -0.63 21.51 9.61
CA ARG A 4 -1.23 22.08 8.41
C ARG A 4 -2.75 21.89 8.47
N ILE A 5 -3.47 22.99 8.29
CA ILE A 5 -4.93 22.98 8.22
C ILE A 5 -5.31 22.97 6.74
N VAL A 6 -6.05 21.94 6.33
CA VAL A 6 -6.51 21.75 4.95
C VAL A 6 -8.00 21.40 4.94
N LYS A 7 -8.69 21.63 3.81
CA LYS A 7 -10.08 21.20 3.69
C LYS A 7 -10.13 19.70 3.43
N VAL A 8 -11.04 19.01 4.09
CA VAL A 8 -11.21 17.55 3.96
C VAL A 8 -11.40 17.12 2.50
N LYS A 9 -12.16 17.90 1.71
CA LYS A 9 -12.39 17.65 0.27
C LYS A 9 -11.12 17.71 -0.61
N ASP A 10 -10.06 18.36 -0.13
CA ASP A 10 -8.80 18.45 -0.84
C ASP A 10 -7.94 17.19 -0.59
N MET A 11 -8.28 16.39 0.43
CA MET A 11 -7.60 15.14 0.80
C MET A 11 -8.39 13.88 0.43
N PHE A 12 -9.72 13.94 0.53
CA PHE A 12 -10.62 12.81 0.38
C PHE A 12 -11.73 13.10 -0.63
N LYS A 13 -12.08 12.09 -1.41
CA LYS A 13 -13.21 12.09 -2.33
C LYS A 13 -14.44 11.45 -1.66
N PRO A 14 -15.67 11.79 -2.07
CA PRO A 14 -16.89 11.19 -1.52
C PRO A 14 -16.94 9.66 -1.59
N GLU A 15 -16.31 9.08 -2.59
CA GLU A 15 -16.22 7.65 -2.87
C GLU A 15 -15.08 6.93 -2.14
N ASP A 16 -14.21 7.67 -1.44
CA ASP A 16 -13.11 7.03 -0.68
C ASP A 16 -13.68 6.25 0.52
N GLU A 17 -13.31 4.99 0.64
CA GLU A 17 -13.48 4.26 1.90
C GLU A 17 -12.47 4.78 2.92
N LEU A 18 -12.94 5.12 4.13
CA LEU A 18 -12.11 5.69 5.18
C LEU A 18 -11.99 4.75 6.37
N MET A 19 -10.80 4.69 6.93
CA MET A 19 -10.51 4.01 8.17
C MET A 19 -10.38 5.06 9.28
N VAL A 20 -11.27 4.97 10.26
CA VAL A 20 -11.31 5.86 11.43
C VAL A 20 -10.80 5.10 12.64
N ILE A 21 -9.71 5.58 13.24
CA ILE A 21 -9.13 5.00 14.47
C ILE A 21 -9.31 6.02 15.58
N ARG A 22 -9.93 5.61 16.70
CA ARG A 22 -10.05 6.44 17.90
C ARG A 22 -9.05 5.98 18.95
N ILE A 23 -8.23 6.90 19.45
CA ILE A 23 -7.22 6.65 20.49
C ILE A 23 -7.40 7.71 21.58
N GLY A 24 -8.10 7.36 22.66
CA GLY A 24 -8.49 8.32 23.70
C GLY A 24 -9.30 9.47 23.09
N GLU A 25 -8.79 10.70 23.22
CA GLU A 25 -9.40 11.92 22.67
C GLU A 25 -9.01 12.19 21.20
N PHE A 26 -8.06 11.44 20.65
CA PHE A 26 -7.61 11.62 19.27
C PHE A 26 -8.41 10.77 18.29
N THR A 27 -8.74 11.37 17.14
CA THR A 27 -9.33 10.66 15.99
C THR A 27 -8.36 10.74 14.82
N ILE A 28 -7.91 9.58 14.33
CA ILE A 28 -7.09 9.47 13.12
C ILE A 28 -7.98 9.00 11.99
N ILE A 29 -8.01 9.76 10.91
CA ILE A 29 -8.77 9.44 9.69
C ILE A 29 -7.75 9.22 8.57
N LYS A 30 -7.81 8.07 7.92
CA LYS A 30 -6.96 7.75 6.77
C LYS A 30 -7.78 7.03 5.69
N LYS A 31 -7.33 7.11 4.43
CA LYS A 31 -7.94 6.29 3.37
C LYS A 31 -7.75 4.82 3.70
N HIS A 32 -8.83 4.05 3.65
CA HIS A 32 -8.76 2.61 3.61
C HIS A 32 -8.20 2.23 2.24
N LYS A 33 -7.18 1.36 2.23
CA LYS A 33 -6.68 0.77 0.99
C LYS A 33 -7.17 -0.65 0.95
N THR A 34 -7.91 -0.99 -0.10
CA THR A 34 -8.28 -2.38 -0.33
C THR A 34 -7.03 -3.20 -0.67
N LEU A 35 -7.12 -4.53 -0.55
CA LEU A 35 -6.04 -5.41 -1.01
C LEU A 35 -5.72 -5.16 -2.49
N SER A 36 -6.73 -4.91 -3.31
CA SER A 36 -6.58 -4.57 -4.72
C SER A 36 -5.80 -3.27 -4.93
N ASP A 37 -6.06 -2.23 -4.13
CA ASP A 37 -5.30 -0.97 -4.21
C ASP A 37 -3.83 -1.16 -3.87
N ILE A 38 -3.56 -1.96 -2.83
CA ILE A 38 -2.19 -2.29 -2.42
C ILE A 38 -1.47 -3.07 -3.52
N LEU A 39 -2.15 -4.06 -4.11
CA LEU A 39 -1.60 -4.84 -5.22
C LEU A 39 -1.36 -3.96 -6.44
N ASN A 40 -2.27 -3.08 -6.81
CA ASN A 40 -2.10 -2.15 -7.93
C ASN A 40 -0.93 -1.19 -7.72
N GLU A 41 -0.81 -0.58 -6.54
CA GLU A 41 0.34 0.27 -6.19
C GLU A 41 1.66 -0.52 -6.22
N THR A 42 1.62 -1.79 -5.83
CA THR A 42 2.79 -2.66 -5.86
C THR A 42 3.15 -3.04 -7.29
N SER A 43 2.18 -3.40 -8.12
CA SER A 43 2.35 -3.73 -9.54
C SER A 43 2.96 -2.58 -10.33
N LYS A 44 2.58 -1.34 -10.04
CA LYS A 44 3.17 -0.14 -10.64
C LYS A 44 4.69 -0.06 -10.50
N LYS A 45 5.25 -0.61 -9.42
CA LYS A 45 6.71 -0.63 -9.20
C LYS A 45 7.45 -1.56 -10.17
N PHE A 46 6.71 -2.42 -10.87
CA PHE A 46 7.23 -3.39 -11.82
C PHE A 46 6.75 -3.12 -13.25
N GLU A 47 6.03 -2.02 -13.51
CA GLU A 47 5.52 -1.67 -14.84
C GLU A 47 6.65 -1.45 -15.85
N ASP A 48 7.76 -0.85 -15.43
CA ASP A 48 8.93 -0.55 -16.27
C ASP A 48 9.85 -1.76 -16.53
N LEU A 49 9.56 -2.92 -15.93
CA LEU A 49 10.38 -4.11 -16.11
C LEU A 49 9.99 -4.87 -17.38
N SER A 50 11.01 -5.43 -18.04
CA SER A 50 10.81 -6.41 -19.09
C SER A 50 10.16 -7.69 -18.54
N GLU A 51 9.49 -8.46 -19.39
CA GLU A 51 8.91 -9.75 -18.96
C GLU A 51 9.97 -10.73 -18.45
N GLU A 52 11.17 -10.72 -19.05
CA GLU A 52 12.30 -11.54 -18.60
C GLU A 52 12.78 -11.14 -17.19
N ASP A 53 12.82 -9.85 -16.88
CA ASP A 53 13.16 -9.36 -15.54
C ASP A 53 12.10 -9.70 -14.51
N LYS A 54 10.82 -9.60 -14.88
CA LYS A 54 9.70 -10.02 -14.02
C LYS A 54 9.78 -11.51 -13.71
N GLU A 55 10.09 -12.34 -14.70
CA GLU A 55 10.24 -13.78 -14.53
C GLU A 55 11.41 -14.12 -13.60
N ARG A 56 12.56 -13.47 -13.78
CA ARG A 56 13.71 -13.63 -12.89
C ARG A 56 13.37 -13.25 -11.44
N LEU A 57 12.72 -12.11 -11.22
CA LEU A 57 12.28 -11.67 -9.89
C LEU A 57 11.30 -12.66 -9.27
N ALA A 58 10.37 -13.22 -10.05
CA ALA A 58 9.42 -14.21 -9.56
C ALA A 58 10.14 -15.50 -9.09
N ILE A 59 11.19 -15.92 -9.80
CA ILE A 59 12.01 -17.08 -9.41
C ILE A 59 12.77 -16.79 -8.11
N GLU A 60 13.39 -15.62 -7.99
CA GLU A 60 14.11 -15.21 -6.79
C GLU A 60 13.20 -15.11 -5.56
N ALA A 61 12.02 -14.51 -5.72
CA ALA A 61 11.02 -14.45 -4.65
C ALA A 61 10.60 -15.84 -4.16
N LYS A 62 10.38 -16.80 -5.08
CA LYS A 62 10.07 -18.19 -4.74
C LYS A 62 11.21 -18.89 -3.99
N LYS A 63 12.47 -18.63 -4.36
CA LYS A 63 13.63 -19.17 -3.65
C LYS A 63 13.68 -18.64 -2.21
N TRP A 64 13.53 -17.34 -2.04
CA TRP A 64 13.58 -16.68 -0.73
C TRP A 64 12.49 -17.18 0.23
N VAL A 65 11.25 -17.36 -0.25
CA VAL A 65 10.16 -17.92 0.57
C VAL A 65 10.49 -19.34 1.03
N ARG A 66 11.05 -20.18 0.14
CA ARG A 66 11.43 -21.55 0.49
C ARG A 66 12.55 -21.61 1.53
N GLU A 67 13.50 -20.69 1.49
CA GLU A 67 14.57 -20.58 2.48
C GLU A 67 14.02 -20.14 3.85
N LYS A 68 13.13 -19.14 3.87
CA LYS A 68 12.48 -18.66 5.10
C LYS A 68 11.61 -19.71 5.80
N LEU A 69 11.04 -20.66 5.05
CA LEU A 69 10.26 -21.77 5.62
C LEU A 69 11.15 -22.91 6.17
N ARG A 70 12.44 -22.91 5.86
CA ARG A 70 13.41 -23.91 6.33
C ARG A 70 14.24 -23.43 7.52
N SER A 71 14.21 -22.14 7.83
CA SER A 71 14.80 -21.49 9.01
C SER A 71 13.79 -21.39 10.14
#